data_AF-A0A1D8GJZ7-F1
#
_entry.id   AF-A0A1D8GJZ7-F1
#
_cell.length_a   1.000
_cell.length_b   1.000
_cell.length_c   1.000
_cell.angle_alpha   90.00
_cell.angle_beta   90.00
_cell.angle_gamma   90.00
#
_symmetry.space_group_name_H-M   'P 1'
#
loop_
_entity.id
_entity.type
_entity.pdbx_description
1 polymer ?
#
loop_
_entity_poly.entity_id
_entity_poly.type
_entity_poly.pdbx_seq_one_letter_code
_entity_poly.pdbx_strand_id
1 'polypeptide(L)'
;MKKIIMILLAILVAFGVSACNDITTQKEIGSITNDNKASVDTEETTDDTNYDKVSAYMKEECRKAFSPYYELLDFQISDYQEEVVNGNVEAIFSYKLIHKNYDRDPDTVGYIKEAKESGNKNYQQLYDEYLQPKEMNFHLKAIIGENDLITLYSNISPKGIEWEETKMTDFIIK
;
A
#
# COMPACT_ATOMS: atom_id res chain seq x y z
N MET A 1 25.49 9.57 -34.74
CA MET A 1 26.75 9.99 -34.10
C MET A 1 26.47 10.20 -32.62
N LYS A 2 26.96 9.29 -31.77
CA LYS A 2 26.76 9.28 -30.32
C LYS A 2 27.71 10.29 -29.68
N LYS A 3 27.22 11.21 -28.86
CA LYS A 3 28.06 12.04 -27.99
C LYS A 3 27.95 11.50 -26.58
N ILE A 4 29.03 10.86 -26.13
CA ILE A 4 29.23 10.39 -24.77
C ILE A 4 29.80 11.59 -24.00
N ILE A 5 29.08 12.06 -22.98
CA ILE A 5 29.59 13.05 -22.03
C ILE A 5 29.92 12.28 -20.74
N MET A 6 31.22 12.02 -20.55
CA MET A 6 31.83 11.69 -19.28
C MET A 6 31.91 12.98 -18.45
N ILE A 7 31.34 13.00 -17.25
CA ILE A 7 31.70 13.99 -16.23
C ILE A 7 32.28 13.25 -15.02
N LEU A 8 33.50 13.67 -14.70
CA LEU A 8 34.40 13.12 -13.70
C LEU A 8 34.09 13.72 -12.32
N LEU A 9 34.31 12.87 -11.33
CA LEU A 9 34.27 12.97 -9.88
C LEU A 9 34.96 14.22 -9.26
N ALA A 10 34.39 14.76 -8.17
CA ALA A 10 35.15 15.47 -7.14
C ALA A 10 34.67 15.06 -5.74
N ILE A 11 35.56 14.39 -5.01
CA ILE A 11 35.43 13.98 -3.61
C ILE A 11 35.82 15.18 -2.73
N LEU A 12 35.01 15.49 -1.71
CA LEU A 12 35.41 16.33 -0.58
C LEU A 12 35.07 15.60 0.72
N VAL A 13 36.09 14.99 1.32
CA VAL A 13 36.06 14.44 2.68
C VAL A 13 36.45 15.58 3.63
N ALA A 14 35.53 16.01 4.48
CA ALA A 14 35.86 16.86 5.62
C ALA A 14 35.79 16.01 6.90
N PHE A 15 36.96 15.76 7.47
CA PHE A 15 37.13 15.20 8.81
C PHE A 15 36.73 16.27 9.84
N GLY A 16 35.79 15.94 10.71
CA GLY A 16 35.51 16.69 11.94
C GLY A 16 35.65 15.75 13.14
N VAL A 17 36.77 15.84 13.84
CA VAL A 17 36.99 15.21 15.16
C VAL A 17 37.11 16.34 16.17
N SER A 18 36.22 16.39 17.17
CA SER A 18 36.46 16.96 18.51
C SER A 18 35.16 16.78 19.31
N ALA A 19 35.08 15.79 20.21
CA ALA A 19 35.52 15.85 21.61
C ALA A 19 34.29 15.95 22.52
N CYS A 20 34.02 14.84 23.22
CA CYS A 20 33.10 14.75 24.34
C CYS A 20 33.50 15.73 25.44
N ASN A 21 32.52 16.41 26.04
CA ASN A 21 32.62 16.89 27.40
C ASN A 21 31.27 16.64 28.08
N ASP A 22 31.26 15.64 28.97
CA ASP A 22 30.23 15.47 29.99
C ASP A 22 30.50 16.45 31.13
N ILE A 23 29.54 17.33 31.42
CA ILE A 23 29.36 17.91 32.75
C ILE A 23 27.87 17.89 33.08
N THR A 24 27.52 17.10 34.09
CA THR A 24 26.23 17.11 34.79
C THR A 24 26.36 18.02 36.00
N THR A 25 25.45 18.98 36.20
CA THR A 25 25.03 19.47 37.54
C THR A 25 23.61 20.05 37.45
N GLN A 26 22.69 19.48 38.25
CA GLN A 26 21.33 19.98 38.49
C GLN A 26 21.33 21.24 39.39
N LYS A 27 20.30 22.10 39.30
CA LYS A 27 19.31 22.35 40.39
C LYS A 27 18.43 23.62 40.17
N GLU A 28 17.11 23.34 40.16
CA GLU A 28 15.90 24.06 40.61
C GLU A 28 15.48 25.50 40.20
N ILE A 29 14.28 25.51 39.58
CA ILE A 29 13.00 26.20 39.92
C ILE A 29 12.94 27.73 39.96
N GLY A 30 12.07 28.30 39.12
CA GLY A 30 11.36 29.55 39.43
C GLY A 30 10.53 30.13 38.29
N SER A 31 9.21 30.22 38.53
CA SER A 31 8.24 31.15 37.93
C SER A 31 7.49 30.77 36.65
N ILE A 32 6.24 30.36 36.90
CA ILE A 32 5.07 30.39 36.03
C ILE A 32 4.96 31.76 35.32
N THR A 33 4.74 31.76 34.01
CA THR A 33 3.91 32.78 33.35
C THR A 33 3.10 32.09 32.25
N ASN A 34 1.78 32.08 32.43
CA ASN A 34 0.80 31.68 31.43
C ASN A 34 0.77 32.74 30.34
N ASP A 35 1.37 32.45 29.19
CA ASP A 35 1.03 33.16 27.95
C ASP A 35 0.36 32.16 27.02
N ASN A 36 -0.93 32.38 26.80
CA ASN A 36 -1.76 31.72 25.81
C ASN A 36 -1.15 31.94 24.42
N LYS A 37 -0.18 31.10 24.05
CA LYS A 37 0.21 30.92 22.67
C LYS A 37 -0.81 29.96 22.08
N ALA A 38 -1.82 30.53 21.43
CA ALA A 38 -2.62 29.80 20.47
C ALA A 38 -1.65 29.03 19.57
N SER A 39 -1.58 27.71 19.74
CA SER A 39 -1.06 26.82 18.74
C SER A 39 -2.00 27.01 17.57
N VAL A 40 -1.61 27.90 16.66
CA VAL A 40 -1.96 27.75 15.27
C VAL A 40 -1.38 26.40 14.93
N ASP A 41 -2.22 25.37 15.01
CA ASP A 41 -2.00 24.11 14.33
C ASP A 41 -1.90 24.51 12.88
N THR A 42 -0.68 24.82 12.47
CA THR A 42 -0.29 24.70 11.09
C THR A 42 -0.49 23.22 10.85
N GLU A 43 -1.63 22.88 10.25
CA GLU A 43 -1.75 21.65 9.47
C GLU A 43 -0.50 21.66 8.61
N GLU A 44 0.47 20.87 9.03
CA GLU A 44 1.62 20.54 8.24
C GLU A 44 1.01 19.82 7.05
N THR A 45 0.75 20.56 5.97
CA THR A 45 0.39 20.00 4.68
C THR A 45 1.62 19.26 4.22
N THR A 46 1.83 18.07 4.77
CA THR A 46 2.73 17.09 4.19
C THR A 46 2.23 16.88 2.78
N ASP A 47 3.02 17.35 1.82
CA ASP A 47 2.76 17.11 0.40
C ASP A 47 2.86 15.59 0.19
N ASP A 48 1.70 14.93 0.15
CA ASP A 48 1.62 13.48 -0.02
C ASP A 48 2.32 13.09 -1.33
N THR A 49 3.22 12.11 -1.26
CA THR A 49 3.89 11.62 -2.46
C THR A 49 2.88 10.93 -3.39
N ASN A 50 3.22 10.80 -4.69
CA ASN A 50 2.39 10.01 -5.61
C ASN A 50 2.17 8.57 -5.12
N TYR A 51 3.18 8.01 -4.46
CA TYR A 51 3.08 6.70 -3.83
C TYR A 51 2.02 6.69 -2.72
N ASP A 52 2.01 7.69 -1.84
CA ASP A 52 1.04 7.80 -0.75
C ASP A 52 -0.39 7.96 -1.29
N LYS A 53 -0.56 8.80 -2.31
CA LYS A 53 -1.84 8.98 -3.03
C LYS A 53 -2.36 7.66 -3.61
N VAL A 54 -1.50 6.93 -4.34
CA VAL A 54 -1.84 5.62 -4.92
C VAL A 54 -2.14 4.58 -3.83
N SER A 55 -1.34 4.55 -2.76
CA SER A 55 -1.54 3.63 -1.63
C SER A 55 -2.87 3.85 -0.92
N ALA A 56 -3.20 5.11 -0.62
CA ALA A 56 -4.46 5.50 -0.01
C ALA A 56 -5.65 5.14 -0.90
N TYR A 57 -5.58 5.50 -2.19
CA TYR A 57 -6.60 5.16 -3.19
C TYR A 57 -6.84 3.65 -3.28
N MET A 58 -5.78 2.87 -3.44
CA MET A 58 -5.89 1.41 -3.57
C MET A 58 -6.48 0.75 -2.32
N LYS A 59 -6.08 1.22 -1.14
CA LYS A 59 -6.64 0.74 0.14
C LYS A 59 -8.13 1.04 0.24
N GLU A 60 -8.56 2.23 -0.16
CA GLU A 60 -9.97 2.63 -0.16
C GLU A 60 -10.80 1.79 -1.15
N GLU A 61 -10.35 1.69 -2.40
CA GLU A 61 -11.05 0.94 -3.44
C GLU A 61 -11.14 -0.56 -3.12
N CYS A 62 -10.09 -1.14 -2.56
CA CYS A 62 -10.12 -2.53 -2.09
C CYS A 62 -11.10 -2.73 -0.93
N ARG A 63 -11.18 -1.78 0.02
CA ARG A 63 -12.16 -1.85 1.11
C ARG A 63 -13.57 -1.81 0.56
N LYS A 64 -13.89 -0.86 -0.32
CA LYS A 64 -15.21 -0.75 -0.96
C LYS A 64 -15.60 -2.03 -1.69
N ALA A 65 -14.67 -2.63 -2.45
CA ALA A 65 -14.94 -3.80 -3.26
C ALA A 65 -15.05 -5.09 -2.43
N PHE A 66 -14.08 -5.35 -1.54
CA PHE A 66 -13.89 -6.69 -0.96
C PHE A 66 -14.34 -6.83 0.49
N SER A 67 -14.50 -5.74 1.25
CA SER A 67 -14.97 -5.86 2.65
C SER A 67 -16.36 -6.48 2.81
N PRO A 68 -17.29 -6.42 1.84
CA PRO A 68 -18.55 -7.17 1.96
C PRO A 68 -18.37 -8.70 2.02
N TYR A 69 -17.23 -9.22 1.55
CA TYR A 69 -16.99 -10.65 1.38
C TYR A 69 -15.92 -11.21 2.32
N TYR A 70 -14.92 -10.39 2.67
CA TYR A 70 -13.72 -10.82 3.38
C TYR A 70 -13.34 -9.83 4.49
N GLU A 71 -12.64 -10.36 5.50
CA GLU A 71 -11.86 -9.55 6.41
C GLU A 71 -10.51 -9.22 5.73
N LEU A 72 -10.23 -7.93 5.54
CA LEU A 72 -9.02 -7.44 4.88
C LEU A 72 -7.93 -7.18 5.92
N LEU A 73 -6.84 -7.92 5.84
CA LEU A 73 -5.79 -7.97 6.86
C LEU A 73 -4.63 -7.03 6.55
N ASP A 74 -4.17 -6.99 5.29
CA ASP A 74 -3.00 -6.20 4.90
C ASP A 74 -3.06 -5.78 3.43
N PHE A 75 -2.39 -4.66 3.12
CA PHE A 75 -2.35 -4.02 1.80
C PHE A 75 -0.90 -3.67 1.46
N GLN A 76 -0.36 -4.25 0.40
CA GLN A 76 1.06 -4.11 0.06
C GLN A 76 1.24 -3.68 -1.39
N ILE A 77 2.06 -2.66 -1.62
CA ILE A 77 2.56 -2.27 -2.94
C ILE A 77 4.01 -2.74 -3.06
N SER A 78 4.36 -3.36 -4.18
CA SER A 78 5.74 -3.67 -4.55
C SER A 78 6.02 -3.28 -6.00
N ASP A 79 7.30 -3.28 -6.38
CA ASP A 79 7.74 -3.00 -7.76
C ASP A 79 7.23 -1.68 -8.33
N TYR A 80 7.03 -0.67 -7.46
CA TYR A 80 6.50 0.63 -7.85
C TYR A 80 7.48 1.38 -8.76
N GLN A 81 6.99 1.77 -9.93
CA GLN A 81 7.71 2.57 -10.93
C GLN A 81 6.79 3.68 -11.42
N GLU A 82 7.30 4.90 -11.45
CA GLU A 82 6.56 6.06 -11.96
C GLU A 82 7.29 6.71 -13.14
N GLU A 83 6.50 7.23 -14.08
CA GLU A 83 6.98 8.09 -15.15
C GLU A 83 5.97 9.23 -15.41
N VAL A 84 6.44 10.31 -16.01
CA VAL A 84 5.58 11.43 -16.41
C VAL A 84 5.30 11.31 -17.91
N VAL A 85 4.03 11.12 -18.27
CA VAL A 85 3.57 10.96 -19.64
C VAL A 85 2.51 12.01 -19.93
N ASN A 86 2.76 12.87 -20.92
CA ASN A 86 1.86 13.96 -21.32
C ASN A 86 1.40 14.86 -20.15
N GLY A 87 2.25 15.03 -19.13
CA GLY A 87 1.97 15.86 -17.95
C GLY A 87 1.25 15.13 -16.80
N ASN A 88 0.85 13.87 -16.99
CA ASN A 88 0.28 13.02 -15.94
C ASN A 88 1.36 12.13 -15.33
N VAL A 89 1.16 11.70 -14.09
CA VAL A 89 1.99 10.65 -13.47
C VAL A 89 1.36 9.30 -13.79
N GLU A 90 2.10 8.40 -14.42
CA GLU A 90 1.73 7.01 -14.59
C GLU A 90 2.58 6.14 -13.65
N ALA A 91 1.92 5.46 -12.70
CA ALA A 91 2.55 4.56 -11.75
C ALA A 91 2.18 3.10 -12.05
N ILE A 92 3.16 2.25 -12.33
CA ILE A 92 2.99 0.81 -12.52
C ILE A 92 3.49 0.10 -11.26
N PHE A 93 2.73 -0.87 -10.76
CA PHE A 93 3.06 -1.56 -9.52
C PHE A 93 2.39 -2.94 -9.41
N SER A 94 2.99 -3.78 -8.58
CA SER A 94 2.38 -5.00 -8.05
C SER A 94 1.60 -4.65 -6.78
N TYR A 95 0.38 -5.17 -6.64
CA TYR A 95 -0.45 -4.98 -5.46
C TYR A 95 -0.85 -6.33 -4.86
N LYS A 96 -0.62 -6.50 -3.56
CA LYS A 96 -1.03 -7.68 -2.80
C LYS A 96 -2.01 -7.28 -1.70
N LEU A 97 -3.18 -7.90 -1.72
CA LEU A 97 -4.20 -7.83 -0.67
C LEU A 97 -4.19 -9.15 0.10
N ILE A 98 -3.91 -9.09 1.41
CA ILE A 98 -4.05 -10.24 2.31
C ILE A 98 -5.43 -10.19 2.93
N HIS A 99 -6.20 -11.27 2.81
CA HIS A 99 -7.58 -11.34 3.30
C HIS A 99 -7.89 -12.72 3.89
N LYS A 100 -8.93 -12.84 4.70
CA LYS A 100 -9.51 -14.13 5.11
C LYS A 100 -11.03 -14.08 5.03
N ASN A 101 -11.67 -15.24 5.09
CA ASN A 101 -13.11 -15.28 5.33
C ASN A 101 -13.42 -14.74 6.73
N TYR A 102 -14.58 -14.11 6.89
CA TYR A 102 -15.08 -13.74 8.21
C TYR A 102 -15.17 -14.96 9.12
N ASP A 103 -14.88 -14.76 10.41
CA ASP A 103 -14.88 -15.82 11.41
C ASP A 103 -16.30 -16.40 11.57
N ARG A 104 -16.51 -17.55 10.94
CA ARG A 104 -17.73 -18.37 11.06
C ARG A 104 -17.36 -19.84 11.03
N ASP A 105 -18.22 -20.66 11.63
CA ASP A 105 -18.05 -22.11 11.65
C ASP A 105 -18.00 -22.66 10.21
N PRO A 106 -16.87 -23.27 9.77
CA PRO A 106 -16.74 -23.83 8.44
C PRO A 106 -17.83 -24.88 8.12
N ASP A 107 -18.35 -25.61 9.12
CA ASP A 107 -19.41 -26.61 8.91
C ASP A 107 -20.77 -26.00 8.53
N THR A 108 -20.93 -24.67 8.67
CA THR A 108 -22.11 -23.95 8.21
C THR A 108 -22.01 -23.54 6.73
N VAL A 109 -20.84 -23.71 6.12
CA VAL A 109 -20.58 -23.35 4.73
C VAL A 109 -21.03 -24.48 3.81
N GLY A 110 -21.92 -24.18 2.86
CA GLY A 110 -22.60 -25.19 2.04
C GLY A 110 -21.69 -26.27 1.44
N TYR A 111 -20.61 -25.88 0.77
CA TYR A 111 -19.69 -26.85 0.14
C TYR A 111 -18.86 -27.66 1.16
N ILE A 112 -18.55 -27.08 2.32
CA ILE A 112 -17.80 -27.77 3.39
C ILE A 112 -18.74 -28.76 4.09
N LYS A 113 -19.97 -28.33 4.36
CA LYS A 113 -21.03 -29.19 4.90
C LYS A 113 -21.31 -30.39 4.00
N GLU A 114 -21.48 -30.16 2.70
CA GLU A 114 -21.68 -31.23 1.72
C GLU A 114 -20.48 -32.20 1.67
N ALA A 115 -19.25 -31.67 1.72
CA ALA A 115 -18.04 -32.49 1.80
C ALA A 115 -18.02 -33.36 3.06
N LYS A 116 -18.43 -32.81 4.21
CA LYS A 116 -18.57 -33.56 5.47
C LYS A 116 -19.60 -34.69 5.35
N GLU A 117 -20.79 -34.36 4.87
CA GLU A 117 -21.94 -35.29 4.79
C GLU A 117 -21.72 -36.42 3.77
N SER A 118 -21.01 -36.13 2.68
CA SER A 118 -20.65 -37.13 1.66
C SER A 118 -19.45 -38.00 2.02
N GLY A 119 -18.79 -37.76 3.16
CA GLY A 119 -17.56 -38.45 3.54
C GLY A 119 -16.39 -38.12 2.60
N ASN A 120 -16.37 -36.93 2.01
CA ASN A 120 -15.33 -36.50 1.10
C ASN A 120 -13.98 -36.47 1.83
N LYS A 121 -12.98 -37.17 1.27
CA LYS A 121 -11.61 -37.24 1.83
C LYS A 121 -10.93 -35.88 2.02
N ASN A 122 -11.38 -34.85 1.30
CA ASN A 122 -10.83 -33.50 1.37
C ASN A 122 -11.55 -32.61 2.41
N TYR A 123 -12.56 -33.11 3.14
CA TYR A 123 -13.31 -32.32 4.13
C TYR A 123 -12.40 -31.58 5.11
N GLN A 124 -11.44 -32.28 5.71
CA GLN A 124 -10.55 -31.68 6.71
C GLN A 124 -9.73 -30.52 6.14
N GLN A 125 -9.22 -30.68 4.91
CA GLN A 125 -8.49 -29.62 4.23
C GLN A 125 -9.39 -28.39 3.99
N LEU A 126 -10.61 -28.60 3.49
CA LEU A 126 -11.57 -27.51 3.26
C LEU A 126 -11.92 -26.79 4.56
N TYR A 127 -12.06 -27.53 5.65
CA TYR A 127 -12.32 -27.00 6.99
C TYR A 127 -11.15 -26.14 7.48
N ASP A 128 -9.92 -26.69 7.44
CA ASP A 128 -8.72 -26.04 7.95
C ASP A 128 -8.36 -24.79 7.15
N GLU A 129 -8.50 -24.83 5.82
CA GLU A 129 -8.19 -23.72 4.91
C GLU A 129 -9.25 -22.61 4.92
N TYR A 130 -10.43 -22.85 5.50
CA TYR A 130 -11.55 -21.91 5.40
C TYR A 130 -11.22 -20.55 6.02
N LEU A 131 -10.57 -20.53 7.17
CA LEU A 131 -10.23 -19.29 7.90
C LEU A 131 -8.77 -18.86 7.71
N GLN A 132 -7.98 -19.59 6.92
CA GLN A 132 -6.59 -19.20 6.66
C GLN A 132 -6.53 -17.91 5.82
N PRO A 133 -5.58 -17.00 6.13
CA PRO A 133 -5.26 -15.89 5.25
C PRO A 133 -4.90 -16.34 3.84
N LYS A 134 -5.36 -15.59 2.84
CA LYS A 134 -5.13 -15.78 1.42
C LYS A 134 -4.65 -14.47 0.79
N GLU A 135 -4.00 -14.59 -0.36
CA GLU A 135 -3.48 -13.47 -1.11
C GLU A 135 -4.27 -13.25 -2.41
N MET A 136 -4.65 -12.01 -2.68
CA MET A 136 -5.01 -11.55 -4.03
C MET A 136 -3.89 -10.68 -4.57
N ASN A 137 -3.35 -11.05 -5.73
CA ASN A 137 -2.22 -10.37 -6.35
C ASN A 137 -2.67 -9.72 -7.66
N PHE A 138 -2.32 -8.47 -7.87
CA PHE A 138 -2.69 -7.68 -9.04
C PHE A 138 -1.44 -7.01 -9.62
N HIS A 139 -1.44 -6.81 -10.94
CA HIS A 139 -0.45 -5.98 -11.64
C HIS A 139 -1.20 -4.83 -12.29
N LEU A 140 -0.96 -3.63 -11.78
CA LEU A 140 -1.83 -2.47 -12.01
C LEU A 140 -1.02 -1.27 -12.48
N LYS A 141 -1.74 -0.36 -13.14
CA LYS A 141 -1.26 0.98 -13.47
C LYS A 141 -2.26 2.00 -12.96
N ALA A 142 -1.77 2.99 -12.21
CA ALA A 142 -2.55 4.16 -11.79
C ALA A 142 -2.08 5.37 -12.59
N ILE A 143 -3.02 6.12 -13.17
CA ILE A 143 -2.74 7.41 -13.80
C ILE A 143 -3.29 8.49 -12.88
N ILE A 144 -2.40 9.35 -12.37
CA ILE A 144 -2.74 10.54 -11.59
C ILE A 144 -2.82 11.72 -12.56
N GLY A 145 -4.04 12.17 -12.82
CA GLY A 145 -4.33 13.30 -13.71
C GLY A 145 -4.43 14.63 -12.98
N GLU A 146 -5.08 15.60 -13.64
CA GLU A 146 -5.37 16.90 -13.05
C GLU A 146 -6.20 16.77 -11.76
N ASN A 147 -5.90 17.61 -10.76
CA ASN A 147 -6.54 17.60 -9.43
C ASN A 147 -6.40 16.29 -8.65
N ASP A 148 -5.29 15.55 -8.85
CA ASP A 148 -5.01 14.28 -8.17
C ASP A 148 -6.07 13.18 -8.41
N LEU A 149 -6.83 13.28 -9.50
CA LEU A 149 -7.78 12.23 -9.88
C LEU A 149 -7.02 11.00 -10.38
N ILE A 150 -7.29 9.86 -9.74
CA ILE A 150 -6.64 8.58 -10.05
C ILE A 150 -7.58 7.70 -10.88
N THR A 151 -7.09 7.26 -12.04
CA THR A 151 -7.74 6.22 -12.86
C THR A 151 -6.89 4.95 -12.84
N LEU A 152 -7.51 3.81 -12.58
CA LEU A 152 -6.84 2.52 -12.44
C LEU A 152 -6.98 1.68 -13.71
N TYR A 153 -5.92 0.98 -14.06
CA TYR A 153 -5.84 0.06 -15.18
C TYR A 153 -5.24 -1.28 -14.74
N SER A 154 -5.65 -2.36 -15.39
CA SER A 154 -5.06 -3.69 -15.23
C SER A 154 -4.47 -4.20 -16.54
N ASN A 155 -3.45 -5.04 -16.45
CA ASN A 155 -2.91 -5.70 -17.64
C ASN A 155 -3.76 -6.91 -17.99
N ILE A 156 -4.48 -6.85 -19.11
CA ILE A 156 -5.35 -7.94 -19.58
C ILE A 156 -4.64 -8.93 -20.50
N SER A 157 -3.41 -8.63 -20.92
CA SER A 157 -2.70 -9.46 -21.89
C SER A 157 -1.97 -10.63 -21.22
N PRO A 158 -2.17 -11.89 -21.66
CA PRO A 158 -1.38 -13.02 -21.19
C PRO A 158 0.11 -12.93 -21.55
N LYS A 159 0.45 -12.14 -22.59
CA LYS A 159 1.81 -11.93 -23.06
C LYS A 159 1.99 -10.48 -23.51
N GLY A 160 2.86 -9.75 -22.82
CA GLY A 160 3.08 -8.34 -23.08
C GLY A 160 2.23 -7.46 -22.16
N ILE A 161 1.95 -6.25 -22.61
CA ILE A 161 1.26 -5.23 -21.83
C ILE A 161 0.11 -4.68 -22.66
N GLU A 162 -1.10 -4.83 -22.14
CA GLU A 162 -2.31 -4.21 -22.65
C GLU A 162 -3.10 -3.70 -21.45
N TRP A 163 -3.08 -2.38 -21.26
CA TRP A 163 -3.73 -1.72 -20.12
C TRP A 163 -5.19 -1.43 -20.45
N GLU A 164 -6.10 -1.96 -19.65
CA GLU A 164 -7.53 -1.65 -19.70
C GLU A 164 -7.97 -1.02 -18.39
N GLU A 165 -8.80 0.03 -18.48
CA GLU A 165 -9.35 0.70 -17.31
C GLU A 165 -10.16 -0.29 -16.47
N THR A 166 -10.02 -0.24 -15.15
CA THR A 166 -10.67 -1.19 -14.26
C THR A 166 -11.06 -0.56 -12.92
N LYS A 167 -11.94 -1.24 -12.21
CA LYS A 167 -12.26 -1.01 -10.81
C LYS A 167 -11.97 -2.27 -10.02
N MET A 168 -11.69 -2.15 -8.72
CA MET A 168 -11.46 -3.33 -7.88
C MET A 168 -12.66 -4.30 -7.85
N THR A 169 -13.88 -3.79 -8.11
CA THR A 169 -15.09 -4.61 -8.25
C THR A 169 -15.10 -5.52 -9.47
N ASP A 170 -14.30 -5.25 -10.49
CA ASP A 170 -14.25 -6.05 -11.72
C ASP A 170 -13.56 -7.41 -11.48
N PHE A 171 -12.78 -7.52 -10.41
CA PHE A 171 -12.12 -8.77 -9.97
C PHE A 171 -13.03 -9.67 -9.12
N ILE A 172 -14.29 -9.28 -8.91
CA ILE A 172 -15.27 -10.09 -8.19
C ILE A 172 -16.03 -10.96 -9.18
N ILE A 173 -15.91 -12.29 -9.02
CA ILE A 173 -16.71 -13.26 -9.78
C ILE A 173 -18.18 -13.08 -9.39
N LYS A 174 -19.03 -12.86 -10.40
CA LYS A 174 -20.48 -12.69 -10.27
C LYS A 174 -21.24 -14.00 -10.44
#